data_AF-A0A662EJ96-F1
#
_entry.id   AF-A0A662EJ96-F1
#
_cell.length_a   1.000
_cell.length_b   1.000
_cell.length_c   1.000
_cell.angle_alpha   90.00
_cell.angle_beta   90.00
_cell.angle_gamma   90.00
#
_symmetry.space_group_name_H-M   'P 1'
#
loop_
_entity.id
_entity.type
_entity.pdbx_description
1 polymer ?
#
loop_
_entity_poly.entity_id
_entity_poly.type
_entity_poly.pdbx_seq_one_letter_code
_entity_poly.pdbx_strand_id
1 'polypeptide(L)'
;MRRKISLLLLAILAPNLLWAQGYFEVTQGGLTRSVQPLVGTQDAAAFYAYQGFEFSSTNPLAADETMVLFLYRDPAGELYLFLIYDATTSTTGGSAELSIQGIPAVAEVLVQDDPANVDRNDTYDVAAGRFTWVWGPGRTDGMVLGPLGPEFQLDITPVALTGITSVAFLSGDIAAPERIELNTVDTITVVGSPNQRPVASFIVSPAEPRIRQEVKFDASDSYDPDGRIVEYRWDFDGDGVVDLSTTEPEVGYVYEESGTYNPVLTVVDDAGAAASYTGTIYVSPVTLVATRSISALTVLPGYTFRVTVRIHADQDMVGVGLDEDLPVGWEVTPVENGGAIFKRATTQWVFMDMLRAGTERVITYDVKVP
;
A
#
# COMPACT_ATOMS: atom_id res chain seq x y z
N MET A 1 -5.41 -31.77 -1.14
CA MET A 1 -6.46 -31.27 -0.22
C MET A 1 -5.81 -30.64 1.00
N ARG A 2 -5.39 -29.37 0.91
CA ARG A 2 -5.09 -28.56 2.10
C ARG A 2 -6.36 -27.79 2.43
N ARG A 3 -6.89 -28.01 3.64
CA ARG A 3 -8.06 -27.28 4.15
C ARG A 3 -7.69 -25.80 4.28
N LYS A 4 -8.28 -24.94 3.44
CA LYS A 4 -8.31 -23.50 3.66
C LYS A 4 -9.09 -23.27 4.97
N ILE A 5 -8.41 -22.79 6.01
CA ILE A 5 -9.07 -22.28 7.21
C ILE A 5 -9.50 -20.87 6.82
N SER A 6 -10.75 -20.72 6.39
CA SER A 6 -11.35 -19.41 6.14
C SER A 6 -11.59 -18.71 7.47
N LEU A 7 -10.75 -17.72 7.80
CA LEU A 7 -11.15 -16.67 8.72
C LEU A 7 -12.10 -15.76 7.94
N LEU A 8 -13.40 -16.01 8.09
CA LEU A 8 -14.44 -15.16 7.50
C LEU A 8 -14.47 -13.85 8.30
N LEU A 9 -13.60 -12.90 7.95
CA LEU A 9 -13.77 -11.52 8.38
C LEU A 9 -14.87 -10.93 7.51
N LEU A 10 -16.09 -10.90 8.04
CA LEU A 10 -17.24 -10.23 7.43
C LEU A 10 -16.95 -8.72 7.44
N ALA A 11 -16.22 -8.23 6.43
CA ALA A 11 -16.10 -6.81 6.17
C ALA A 11 -17.46 -6.33 5.68
N ILE A 12 -18.25 -5.79 6.60
CA ILE A 12 -19.41 -4.97 6.29
C ILE A 12 -18.89 -3.87 5.35
N LEU A 13 -19.33 -3.86 4.09
CA LEU A 13 -19.22 -2.70 3.23
C LEU A 13 -20.02 -1.57 3.91
N ALA A 14 -19.35 -0.82 4.79
CA ALA A 14 -19.84 0.49 5.17
C ALA A 14 -19.65 1.39 3.94
N PRO A 15 -20.69 2.12 3.48
CA PRO A 15 -20.50 3.17 2.52
C PRO A 15 -19.94 4.37 3.26
N ASN A 16 -18.73 4.25 3.80
CA ASN A 16 -17.97 5.42 4.19
C ASN A 16 -17.36 5.92 2.88
N LEU A 17 -18.00 6.95 2.33
CA LEU A 17 -17.36 7.92 1.46
C LEU A 17 -16.11 8.43 2.21
N LEU A 18 -15.03 7.67 2.11
CA LEU A 18 -13.67 8.15 2.26
C LEU A 18 -13.51 9.18 1.14
N TRP A 19 -13.87 10.42 1.44
CA TRP A 19 -13.17 11.54 0.83
C TRP A 19 -11.71 11.24 1.11
N ALA A 20 -11.01 10.81 0.05
CA ALA A 20 -9.61 10.45 0.11
C ALA A 20 -8.88 11.55 0.86
N GLN A 21 -8.04 11.17 1.82
CA GLN A 21 -7.27 12.16 2.58
C GLN A 21 -6.52 12.98 1.54
N GLY A 22 -6.88 14.26 1.39
CA GLY A 22 -6.15 15.13 0.47
C GLY A 22 -4.67 15.11 0.80
N TYR A 23 -3.82 15.45 -0.15
CA TYR A 23 -2.42 15.69 0.13
C TYR A 23 -2.26 17.10 0.67
N PHE A 24 -1.56 17.26 1.80
CA PHE A 24 -1.33 18.55 2.42
C PHE A 24 0.16 18.81 2.56
N GLU A 25 0.56 20.04 2.28
CA GLU A 25 1.94 20.47 2.35
C GLU A 25 2.05 21.80 3.09
N VAL A 26 3.11 21.92 3.89
CA VAL A 26 3.53 23.17 4.51
C VAL A 26 4.92 23.50 4.00
N THR A 27 5.04 24.70 3.43
CA THR A 27 6.30 25.25 2.94
C THR A 27 6.60 26.58 3.64
N GLN A 28 7.84 26.75 4.11
CA GLN A 28 8.34 28.03 4.61
C GLN A 28 9.82 28.19 4.25
N GLY A 29 10.14 29.24 3.49
CA GLY A 29 11.50 29.45 2.98
C GLY A 29 11.97 28.27 2.13
N GLY A 30 13.05 27.60 2.54
CA GLY A 30 13.57 26.39 1.89
C GLY A 30 13.07 25.07 2.48
N LEU A 31 12.20 25.12 3.50
CA LEU A 31 11.61 23.94 4.14
C LEU A 31 10.29 23.60 3.46
N THR A 32 10.15 22.37 3.00
CA THR A 32 8.89 21.79 2.53
C THR A 32 8.63 20.48 3.26
N ARG A 33 7.40 20.30 3.77
CA ARG A 33 6.97 19.12 4.51
C ARG A 33 5.56 18.70 4.13
N SER A 34 5.38 17.42 3.83
CA SER A 34 4.06 16.79 3.82
C SER A 34 3.49 16.80 5.23
N VAL A 35 2.20 17.10 5.38
CA VAL A 35 1.50 17.11 6.66
C VAL A 35 0.22 16.30 6.58
N GLN A 36 -0.18 15.73 7.70
CA GLN A 36 -1.46 15.04 7.87
C GLN A 36 -2.33 15.87 8.80
N PRO A 37 -3.56 16.25 8.40
CA PRO A 37 -4.48 16.93 9.30
C PRO A 37 -4.77 16.09 10.54
N LEU A 38 -4.81 16.75 11.69
CA LEU A 38 -5.23 16.12 12.93
C LEU A 38 -6.70 15.73 12.81
N VAL A 39 -7.04 14.49 13.10
CA VAL A 39 -8.42 14.00 13.05
C VAL A 39 -8.99 13.98 14.46
N GLY A 40 -10.07 14.73 14.68
CA GLY A 40 -10.70 14.80 15.99
C GLY A 40 -12.10 14.21 16.04
N THR A 41 -12.63 14.13 17.25
CA THR A 41 -13.98 13.60 17.55
C THR A 41 -14.98 14.69 17.92
N GLN A 42 -14.58 15.96 17.82
CA GLN A 42 -15.37 17.13 18.18
C GLN A 42 -15.49 18.06 16.98
N ASP A 43 -16.56 18.85 16.91
CA ASP A 43 -16.63 19.92 15.92
C ASP A 43 -15.50 20.94 16.16
N ALA A 44 -15.01 21.59 15.11
CA ALA A 44 -13.81 22.42 15.19
C ALA A 44 -13.89 23.53 16.26
N ALA A 45 -15.04 24.21 16.39
CA ALA A 45 -15.22 25.23 17.43
C ALA A 45 -15.16 24.65 18.86
N ALA A 46 -15.72 23.44 19.06
CA ALA A 46 -15.67 22.77 20.35
C ALA A 46 -14.24 22.31 20.69
N PHE A 47 -13.50 21.82 19.69
CA PHE A 47 -12.11 21.43 19.86
C PHE A 47 -11.20 22.62 20.20
N TYR A 48 -11.47 23.80 19.63
CA TYR A 48 -10.76 25.03 20.02
C TYR A 48 -10.97 25.38 21.50
N ALA A 49 -12.08 24.96 22.11
CA ALA A 49 -12.33 25.05 23.55
C ALA A 49 -12.20 26.47 24.13
N TYR A 50 -12.79 27.47 23.44
CA TYR A 50 -12.80 28.86 23.89
C TYR A 50 -13.58 29.05 25.19
N GLN A 51 -12.98 29.75 26.16
CA GLN A 51 -13.57 30.10 27.45
C GLN A 51 -13.88 31.61 27.48
N GLY A 52 -15.07 32.01 27.06
CA GLY A 52 -15.44 33.42 26.93
C GLY A 52 -15.44 34.27 28.21
N PHE A 53 -15.29 33.68 29.40
CA PHE A 53 -15.08 34.41 30.66
C PHE A 53 -13.59 34.60 31.00
N GLU A 54 -12.74 33.72 30.48
CA GLU A 54 -11.30 33.75 30.72
C GLU A 54 -10.55 34.43 29.58
N PHE A 55 -11.21 34.62 28.42
CA PHE A 55 -10.64 35.23 27.22
C PHE A 55 -9.40 34.44 26.78
N SER A 56 -9.61 33.12 26.68
CA SER A 56 -8.57 32.15 26.35
C SER A 56 -9.17 30.82 25.88
N SER A 57 -8.38 30.07 25.12
CA SER A 57 -8.57 28.66 24.78
C SER A 57 -7.90 27.73 25.80
N THR A 58 -8.59 26.65 26.18
CA THR A 58 -8.03 25.52 26.94
C THR A 58 -7.55 24.37 26.04
N ASN A 59 -7.33 24.62 24.74
CA ASN A 59 -6.91 23.58 23.81
C ASN A 59 -5.56 22.98 24.24
N PRO A 60 -5.44 21.64 24.32
CA PRO A 60 -4.23 20.98 24.83
C PRO A 60 -3.01 21.10 23.91
N LEU A 61 -3.19 21.59 22.68
CA LEU A 61 -2.11 21.78 21.71
C LEU A 61 -1.51 23.20 21.75
N ALA A 62 -2.06 24.09 22.58
CA ALA A 62 -1.46 25.38 22.89
C ALA A 62 -0.07 25.20 23.51
N ALA A 63 0.84 26.14 23.26
CA ALA A 63 2.21 26.07 23.76
C ALA A 63 2.74 27.46 24.14
N ASP A 64 3.47 27.53 25.26
CA ASP A 64 4.05 28.77 25.78
C ASP A 64 4.83 29.52 24.69
N GLU A 65 4.57 30.82 24.56
CA GLU A 65 5.27 31.75 23.66
C GLU A 65 5.35 31.26 22.20
N THR A 66 4.37 30.47 21.75
CA THR A 66 4.37 29.82 20.44
C THR A 66 3.14 30.20 19.62
N MET A 67 3.31 30.49 18.33
CA MET A 67 2.22 30.43 17.36
C MET A 67 2.07 29.00 16.86
N VAL A 68 1.03 28.31 17.30
CA VAL A 68 0.70 26.94 16.90
C VAL A 68 -0.31 26.96 15.76
N LEU A 69 0.02 26.29 14.67
CA LEU A 69 -0.89 26.07 13.53
C LEU A 69 -1.10 24.58 13.30
N PHE A 70 -2.28 24.20 12.84
CA PHE A 70 -2.52 22.86 12.32
C PHE A 70 -3.78 22.81 11.47
N LEU A 71 -3.84 21.82 10.57
CA LEU A 71 -5.08 21.44 9.93
C LEU A 71 -5.83 20.46 10.83
N TYR A 72 -7.14 20.65 10.96
CA TYR A 72 -8.02 19.81 11.74
C TYR A 72 -9.17 19.32 10.87
N ARG A 73 -9.41 18.01 10.91
CA ARG A 73 -10.59 17.39 10.31
C ARG A 73 -11.58 17.02 11.41
N ASP A 74 -12.78 17.56 11.30
CA ASP A 74 -13.87 17.31 12.24
C ASP A 74 -14.60 15.97 11.95
N PRO A 75 -15.56 15.54 12.79
CA PRO A 75 -16.35 14.33 12.57
C PRO A 75 -17.23 14.35 11.31
N ALA A 76 -17.57 15.52 10.79
CA ALA A 76 -18.29 15.67 9.53
C ALA A 76 -17.37 15.51 8.30
N GLY A 77 -16.05 15.52 8.52
CA GLY A 77 -15.03 15.41 7.49
C GLY A 77 -14.60 16.76 6.92
N GLU A 78 -15.10 17.87 7.46
CA GLU A 78 -14.73 19.22 7.04
C GLU A 78 -13.35 19.60 7.59
N LEU A 79 -12.63 20.43 6.84
CA LEU A 79 -11.24 20.79 7.12
C LEU A 79 -11.12 22.25 7.56
N TYR A 80 -10.36 22.49 8.63
CA TYR A 80 -10.18 23.80 9.23
C TYR A 80 -8.70 24.06 9.52
N LEU A 81 -8.29 25.33 9.42
CA LEU A 81 -7.00 25.80 9.93
C LEU A 81 -7.20 26.35 11.34
N PHE A 82 -6.43 25.83 12.29
CA PHE A 82 -6.35 26.37 13.64
C PHE A 82 -5.13 27.25 13.77
N LEU A 83 -5.29 28.36 14.48
CA LEU A 83 -4.20 29.20 14.96
C LEU A 83 -4.42 29.44 16.44
N ILE A 84 -3.42 29.12 17.25
CA ILE A 84 -3.44 29.36 18.70
C ILE A 84 -2.14 30.05 19.06
N TYR A 85 -2.25 31.17 19.76
CA TYR A 85 -1.15 31.92 20.31
C TYR A 85 -0.98 31.62 21.79
N ASP A 86 0.26 31.31 22.15
CA ASP A 86 0.69 31.13 23.54
C ASP A 86 -0.02 29.96 24.25
N ALA A 87 0.11 29.88 25.57
CA ALA A 87 -0.62 28.95 26.43
C ALA A 87 -1.04 29.60 27.75
N THR A 88 -2.08 29.07 28.40
CA THR A 88 -2.54 29.54 29.72
C THR A 88 -1.52 29.29 30.84
N THR A 89 -0.50 28.49 30.58
CA THR A 89 0.65 28.25 31.46
C THR A 89 1.71 29.36 31.37
N SER A 90 1.69 30.18 30.33
CA SER A 90 2.65 31.24 30.10
C SER A 90 2.49 32.37 31.11
N THR A 91 3.62 33.01 31.44
CA THR A 91 3.66 34.18 32.34
C THR A 91 3.85 35.49 31.58
N THR A 92 3.94 35.42 30.26
CA THR A 92 4.09 36.55 29.36
C THR A 92 2.79 36.76 28.57
N GLY A 93 2.55 37.99 28.14
CA GLY A 93 1.49 38.32 27.19
C GLY A 93 2.12 38.78 25.88
N GLY A 94 1.28 39.06 24.89
CA GLY A 94 1.79 39.34 23.57
C GLY A 94 0.77 39.96 22.64
N SER A 95 1.20 40.08 21.39
CA SER A 95 0.35 40.50 20.29
C SER A 95 0.84 39.87 19.00
N ALA A 96 -0.09 39.52 18.12
CA ALA A 96 0.21 39.00 16.81
C ALA A 96 -0.54 39.80 15.73
N GLU A 97 0.12 40.03 14.60
CA GLU A 97 -0.50 40.48 13.36
C GLU A 97 -0.09 39.53 12.24
N LEU A 98 -1.08 39.00 11.53
CA LEU A 98 -0.90 38.15 10.35
C LEU A 98 -1.58 38.76 9.12
N SER A 99 -0.98 38.50 7.97
CA SER A 99 -1.64 38.59 6.67
C SER A 99 -1.88 37.16 6.16
N ILE A 100 -3.13 36.82 5.85
CA ILE A 100 -3.50 35.53 5.25
C ILE A 100 -4.12 35.79 3.88
N GLN A 101 -3.46 35.30 2.83
CA GLN A 101 -3.94 35.38 1.45
C GLN A 101 -4.42 34.00 0.98
N GLY A 102 -5.28 33.99 -0.04
CA GLY A 102 -5.80 32.74 -0.62
C GLY A 102 -6.94 32.08 0.17
N ILE A 103 -7.55 32.80 1.12
CA ILE A 103 -8.69 32.30 1.91
C ILE A 103 -9.82 31.88 0.94
N PRO A 104 -10.27 30.60 0.99
CA PRO A 104 -11.38 30.14 0.16
C PRO A 104 -12.64 30.98 0.37
N ALA A 105 -13.39 31.26 -0.69
CA ALA A 105 -14.56 32.13 -0.61
C ALA A 105 -15.69 31.61 0.31
N VAL A 106 -15.67 30.30 0.61
CA VAL A 106 -16.61 29.64 1.53
C VAL A 106 -16.11 29.60 2.98
N ALA A 107 -14.84 29.91 3.22
CA ALA A 107 -14.25 29.85 4.54
C ALA A 107 -14.63 31.08 5.35
N GLU A 108 -14.98 30.87 6.61
CA GLU A 108 -15.28 31.91 7.58
C GLU A 108 -14.40 31.75 8.82
N VAL A 109 -14.27 32.80 9.62
CA VAL A 109 -13.65 32.70 10.93
C VAL A 109 -14.70 32.14 11.89
N LEU A 110 -14.62 30.83 12.14
CA LEU A 110 -15.58 30.07 12.94
C LEU A 110 -15.48 30.40 14.43
N VAL A 111 -14.25 30.59 14.92
CA VAL A 111 -13.97 31.05 16.28
C VAL A 111 -13.12 32.30 16.19
N GLN A 112 -13.63 33.37 16.80
CA GLN A 112 -12.90 34.58 17.12
C GLN A 112 -12.70 34.53 18.62
N ASP A 113 -11.46 34.40 19.07
CA ASP A 113 -11.14 34.72 20.45
C ASP A 113 -11.39 36.23 20.64
N ASP A 114 -11.92 36.59 21.80
CA ASP A 114 -12.36 37.94 22.16
C ASP A 114 -13.29 38.66 21.14
N PRO A 115 -14.50 38.11 20.87
CA PRO A 115 -15.41 38.67 19.89
C PRO A 115 -15.84 40.11 20.25
N ALA A 116 -16.12 40.89 19.20
CA ALA A 116 -16.25 42.36 19.19
C ALA A 116 -17.24 43.01 20.19
N ASN A 117 -18.00 42.22 20.94
CA ASN A 117 -18.87 42.68 22.02
C ASN A 117 -18.17 42.75 23.40
N VAL A 118 -16.93 42.27 23.54
CA VAL A 118 -16.23 42.22 24.85
C VAL A 118 -14.85 42.88 24.86
N ASP A 119 -14.05 42.78 23.81
CA ASP A 119 -12.80 43.54 23.63
C ASP A 119 -12.66 44.06 22.18
N ARG A 120 -11.98 45.20 22.00
CA ARG A 120 -11.76 45.87 20.70
C ARG A 120 -10.33 45.70 20.17
N ASN A 121 -9.51 44.90 20.83
CA ASN A 121 -8.08 44.81 20.52
C ASN A 121 -7.79 43.85 19.35
N ASP A 122 -8.76 43.01 18.99
CA ASP A 122 -8.63 42.05 17.90
C ASP A 122 -9.28 42.55 16.61
N THR A 123 -8.70 42.15 15.49
CA THR A 123 -9.22 42.44 14.14
C THR A 123 -9.27 41.15 13.36
N TYR A 124 -10.43 40.85 12.76
CA TYR A 124 -10.64 39.71 11.87
C TYR A 124 -11.15 40.20 10.52
N ASP A 125 -10.28 40.84 9.73
CA ASP A 125 -10.64 41.36 8.41
C ASP A 125 -10.34 40.31 7.34
N VAL A 126 -11.27 39.38 7.16
CA VAL A 126 -11.16 38.29 6.18
C VAL A 126 -11.04 38.83 4.75
N ALA A 127 -11.71 39.95 4.45
CA ALA A 127 -11.70 40.53 3.10
C ALA A 127 -10.34 41.15 2.75
N ALA A 128 -9.68 41.79 3.73
CA ALA A 128 -8.31 42.28 3.57
C ALA A 128 -7.25 41.19 3.82
N GLY A 129 -7.65 40.05 4.37
CA GLY A 129 -6.75 39.00 4.84
C GLY A 129 -5.91 39.47 6.03
N ARG A 130 -6.39 40.41 6.85
CA ARG A 130 -5.62 41.01 7.94
C ARG A 130 -6.19 40.61 9.29
N PHE A 131 -5.36 40.05 10.15
CA PHE A 131 -5.76 39.55 11.46
C PHE A 131 -4.84 40.07 12.56
N THR A 132 -5.41 40.51 13.68
CA THR A 132 -4.64 40.97 14.85
C THR A 132 -5.22 40.42 16.14
N TRP A 133 -4.33 40.12 17.08
CA TRP A 133 -4.61 39.51 18.38
C TRP A 133 -3.80 40.17 19.48
N VAL A 134 -4.35 40.30 20.67
CA VAL A 134 -3.66 40.86 21.85
C VAL A 134 -4.10 40.13 23.11
N TRP A 135 -3.16 39.47 23.78
CA TRP A 135 -3.42 38.73 25.02
C TRP A 135 -2.54 39.16 26.18
N GLY A 136 -3.06 38.95 27.40
CA GLY A 136 -2.32 39.16 28.64
C GLY A 136 -1.61 37.90 29.14
N PRO A 137 -0.76 38.02 30.18
CA PRO A 137 -0.17 36.87 30.86
C PRO A 137 -1.18 35.81 31.29
N GLY A 138 -0.85 34.53 31.07
CA GLY A 138 -1.69 33.38 31.43
C GLY A 138 -2.92 33.20 30.54
N ARG A 139 -2.92 33.77 29.34
CA ARG A 139 -3.99 33.65 28.35
C ARG A 139 -3.44 33.19 27.01
N THR A 140 -4.37 32.73 26.18
CA THR A 140 -4.14 32.40 24.78
C THR A 140 -5.00 33.29 23.92
N ASP A 141 -4.72 33.26 22.63
CA ASP A 141 -5.51 33.95 21.61
C ASP A 141 -5.55 33.12 20.32
N GLY A 142 -6.33 33.53 19.33
CA GLY A 142 -6.26 32.99 17.98
C GLY A 142 -7.61 32.74 17.33
N MET A 143 -7.66 31.75 16.42
CA MET A 143 -8.85 31.50 15.63
C MET A 143 -8.96 30.10 15.05
N VAL A 144 -10.16 29.81 14.55
CA VAL A 144 -10.42 28.70 13.63
C VAL A 144 -10.95 29.25 12.32
N LEU A 145 -10.27 28.96 11.21
CA LEU A 145 -10.64 29.37 9.85
C LEU A 145 -11.12 28.15 9.06
N GLY A 146 -12.32 28.23 8.48
CA GLY A 146 -12.83 27.20 7.58
C GLY A 146 -14.35 27.21 7.42
N PRO A 147 -14.93 26.21 6.75
CA PRO A 147 -14.24 25.08 6.11
C PRO A 147 -13.38 25.53 4.92
N LEU A 148 -12.21 24.91 4.74
CA LEU A 148 -11.25 25.25 3.68
C LEU A 148 -11.59 24.61 2.32
N GLY A 149 -12.47 23.61 2.32
CA GLY A 149 -12.76 22.82 1.13
C GLY A 149 -11.66 21.81 0.77
N PRO A 150 -11.81 21.09 -0.36
CA PRO A 150 -10.92 20.00 -0.75
C PRO A 150 -9.64 20.46 -1.46
N GLU A 151 -9.61 21.69 -1.98
CA GLU A 151 -8.48 22.29 -2.68
C GLU A 151 -8.31 23.74 -2.21
N PHE A 152 -7.13 24.08 -1.71
CA PHE A 152 -6.81 25.44 -1.27
C PHE A 152 -5.31 25.67 -1.26
N GLN A 153 -4.92 26.95 -1.31
CA GLN A 153 -3.58 27.41 -0.96
C GLN A 153 -3.74 28.66 -0.08
N LEU A 154 -3.19 28.60 1.14
CA LEU A 154 -3.15 29.72 2.08
C LEU A 154 -1.70 30.19 2.20
N ASP A 155 -1.48 31.50 2.02
CA ASP A 155 -0.20 32.14 2.32
C ASP A 155 -0.35 32.95 3.61
N ILE A 156 0.25 32.46 4.70
CA ILE A 156 0.17 33.02 6.05
C ILE A 156 1.49 33.73 6.35
N THR A 157 1.46 35.06 6.37
CA THR A 157 2.64 35.90 6.59
C THR A 157 2.59 36.52 7.99
N PRO A 158 3.56 36.20 8.87
CA PRO A 158 3.79 36.97 10.08
C PRO A 158 4.15 38.42 9.75
N VAL A 159 3.35 39.37 10.23
CA VAL A 159 3.61 40.81 10.06
C VAL A 159 4.29 41.37 11.31
N ALA A 160 3.77 41.05 12.49
CA ALA A 160 4.36 41.40 13.76
C ALA A 160 4.03 40.35 14.82
N LEU A 161 5.04 39.91 15.56
CA LEU A 161 4.88 38.94 16.65
C LEU A 161 5.61 39.48 17.89
N THR A 162 4.88 39.68 18.99
CA THR A 162 5.41 40.09 20.30
C THR A 162 5.00 39.06 21.33
N GLY A 163 5.93 38.62 22.18
CA GLY A 163 5.67 37.54 23.14
C GLY A 163 5.73 36.13 22.53
N ILE A 164 5.92 36.02 21.21
CA ILE A 164 6.06 34.74 20.50
C ILE A 164 7.53 34.54 20.11
N THR A 165 8.11 33.43 20.52
CA THR A 165 9.51 33.05 20.27
C THR A 165 9.65 31.86 19.32
N SER A 166 8.57 31.09 19.11
CA SER A 166 8.53 29.93 18.21
C SER A 166 7.25 29.92 17.36
N VAL A 167 7.35 29.36 16.16
CA VAL A 167 6.19 29.02 15.32
C VAL A 167 6.26 27.53 15.05
N ALA A 168 5.14 26.83 15.21
CA ALA A 168 5.08 25.41 14.94
C ALA A 168 3.84 25.01 14.19
N PHE A 169 4.03 24.13 13.21
CA PHE A 169 2.94 23.44 12.55
C PHE A 169 2.84 22.02 13.10
N LEU A 170 1.66 21.63 13.58
CA LEU A 170 1.39 20.29 14.11
C LEU A 170 0.74 19.41 13.05
N SER A 171 1.15 18.14 13.00
CA SER A 171 0.74 17.17 11.97
C SER A 171 0.60 15.75 12.54
N GLY A 172 -0.26 14.92 11.95
CA GLY A 172 -0.36 13.49 12.27
C GLY A 172 -1.32 13.16 13.42
N ASP A 173 -0.83 12.37 14.39
CA ASP A 173 -1.66 11.88 15.50
C ASP A 173 -2.02 13.01 16.46
N ILE A 174 -3.31 13.29 16.64
CA ILE A 174 -3.81 14.35 17.52
C ILE A 174 -3.39 14.18 18.99
N ALA A 175 -3.13 12.95 19.45
CA ALA A 175 -2.70 12.68 20.82
C ALA A 175 -1.19 12.91 21.03
N ALA A 176 -0.41 12.85 19.95
CA ALA A 176 1.04 13.02 19.96
C ALA A 176 1.52 13.57 18.61
N PRO A 177 1.20 14.83 18.27
CA PRO A 177 1.45 15.34 16.93
C PRO A 177 2.94 15.51 16.67
N GLU A 178 3.33 15.29 15.42
CA GLU A 178 4.63 15.70 14.93
C GLU A 178 4.68 17.23 14.89
N ARG A 179 5.75 17.80 15.46
CA ARG A 179 5.98 19.24 15.50
C ARG A 179 6.99 19.65 14.44
N ILE A 180 6.56 20.46 13.49
CA ILE A 180 7.40 21.06 12.46
C ILE A 180 7.74 22.48 12.90
N GLU A 181 9.00 22.71 13.24
CA GLU A 181 9.50 24.04 13.62
C GLU A 181 9.59 24.95 12.40
N LEU A 182 8.98 26.12 12.53
CA LEU A 182 8.94 27.19 11.55
C LEU A 182 9.59 28.44 12.15
N ASN A 183 10.04 29.36 11.30
CA ASN A 183 10.58 30.65 11.73
C ASN A 183 9.46 31.71 11.83
N THR A 184 9.74 32.79 12.55
CA THR A 184 8.78 33.85 12.89
C THR A 184 8.64 34.95 11.83
N VAL A 185 9.31 34.82 10.68
CA VAL A 185 9.46 35.92 9.72
C VAL A 185 8.92 35.57 8.34
N ASP A 186 9.26 34.39 7.82
CA ASP A 186 8.93 34.01 6.45
C ASP A 186 7.46 33.59 6.33
N THR A 187 6.88 33.83 5.15
CA THR A 187 5.54 33.33 4.80
C THR A 187 5.48 31.81 4.87
N ILE A 188 4.43 31.32 5.53
CA ILE A 188 4.05 29.91 5.62
C ILE A 188 2.98 29.65 4.56
N THR A 189 3.31 28.84 3.55
CA THR A 189 2.36 28.41 2.53
C THR A 189 1.80 27.04 2.92
N VAL A 190 0.49 26.95 3.06
CA VAL A 190 -0.26 25.72 3.36
C VAL A 190 -1.09 25.36 2.14
N VAL A 191 -0.84 24.21 1.54
CA VAL A 191 -1.56 23.71 0.37
C VAL A 191 -2.35 22.47 0.76
N GLY A 192 -3.59 22.39 0.30
CA GLY A 192 -4.38 21.16 0.31
C GLY A 192 -4.85 20.85 -1.10
N SER A 193 -4.66 19.61 -1.53
CA SER A 193 -5.08 19.11 -2.85
C SER A 193 -5.90 17.83 -2.71
N PRO A 194 -6.90 17.57 -3.57
CA PRO A 194 -7.60 16.30 -3.58
C PRO A 194 -6.63 15.15 -3.93
N ASN A 195 -6.76 14.01 -3.24
CA ASN A 195 -5.95 12.83 -3.55
C ASN A 195 -6.21 12.34 -4.97
N GLN A 196 -5.14 12.06 -5.71
CA GLN A 196 -5.23 11.33 -6.97
C GLN A 196 -5.23 9.83 -6.69
N ARG A 197 -5.75 9.03 -7.62
CA ARG A 197 -5.68 7.58 -7.47
C ARG A 197 -4.29 7.11 -7.93
N PRO A 198 -3.75 6.05 -7.30
CA PRO A 198 -2.51 5.48 -7.77
C PRO A 198 -2.72 4.83 -9.14
N VAL A 199 -1.62 4.56 -9.83
CA VAL A 199 -1.56 3.87 -11.12
C VAL A 199 -0.95 2.50 -10.89
N ALA A 200 -1.78 1.46 -11.01
CA ALA A 200 -1.34 0.07 -10.95
C ALA A 200 -0.80 -0.40 -12.30
N SER A 201 0.32 -1.12 -12.28
CA SER A 201 0.89 -1.81 -13.43
C SER A 201 1.74 -2.98 -12.94
N PHE A 202 1.81 -4.06 -13.70
CA PHE A 202 2.79 -5.10 -13.47
C PHE A 202 3.22 -5.81 -14.75
N ILE A 203 4.39 -6.42 -14.71
CA ILE A 203 4.88 -7.37 -15.71
C ILE A 203 5.08 -8.74 -15.07
N VAL A 204 5.13 -9.77 -15.91
CA VAL A 204 5.36 -11.16 -15.47
C VAL A 204 6.60 -11.75 -16.13
N SER A 205 7.31 -12.58 -15.39
CA SER A 205 8.47 -13.33 -15.89
C SER A 205 8.43 -14.78 -15.39
N PRO A 206 8.59 -15.78 -16.27
CA PRO A 206 8.77 -15.65 -17.72
C PRO A 206 7.48 -15.20 -18.44
N ALA A 207 7.61 -14.69 -19.66
CA ALA A 207 6.47 -14.26 -20.49
C ALA A 207 5.55 -15.42 -20.90
N GLU A 208 6.09 -16.64 -20.97
CA GLU A 208 5.36 -17.87 -21.29
C GLU A 208 5.55 -18.88 -20.15
N PRO A 209 4.83 -18.71 -19.02
CA PRO A 209 4.97 -19.62 -17.89
C PRO A 209 4.35 -20.98 -18.19
N ARG A 210 4.82 -21.97 -17.44
CA ARG A 210 4.25 -23.32 -17.43
C ARG A 210 3.76 -23.69 -16.05
N ILE A 211 2.93 -24.72 -15.97
CA ILE A 211 2.51 -25.27 -14.68
C ILE A 211 3.72 -25.62 -13.82
N ARG A 212 3.61 -25.40 -12.50
CA ARG A 212 4.63 -25.69 -11.48
C ARG A 212 5.95 -24.92 -11.65
N GLN A 213 5.97 -23.93 -12.55
CA GLN A 213 7.05 -22.97 -12.64
C GLN A 213 6.74 -21.75 -11.77
N GLU A 214 7.74 -21.21 -11.11
CA GLU A 214 7.63 -19.93 -10.43
C GLU A 214 7.49 -18.80 -11.46
N VAL A 215 6.43 -18.02 -11.32
CA VAL A 215 6.15 -16.81 -12.09
C VAL A 215 6.42 -15.62 -11.17
N LYS A 216 7.38 -14.78 -11.55
CA LYS A 216 7.65 -13.51 -10.88
C LYS A 216 6.68 -12.46 -11.42
N PHE A 217 5.98 -11.79 -10.52
CA PHE A 217 5.19 -10.59 -10.78
C PHE A 217 5.97 -9.38 -10.27
N ASP A 218 6.12 -8.38 -11.11
CA ASP A 218 6.87 -7.17 -10.81
C ASP A 218 5.97 -5.95 -11.06
N ALA A 219 5.58 -5.29 -9.97
CA ALA A 219 4.74 -4.10 -9.96
C ALA A 219 5.53 -2.80 -9.68
N SER A 220 6.86 -2.82 -9.86
CA SER A 220 7.72 -1.67 -9.56
C SER A 220 7.45 -0.43 -10.40
N ASP A 221 6.81 -0.58 -11.56
CA ASP A 221 6.34 0.53 -12.41
C ASP A 221 5.02 1.16 -11.92
N SER A 222 4.40 0.60 -10.87
CA SER A 222 3.25 1.24 -10.22
C SER A 222 3.70 2.48 -9.45
N TYR A 223 2.89 3.55 -9.47
CA TYR A 223 3.22 4.80 -8.78
C TYR A 223 1.95 5.52 -8.32
N ASP A 224 2.12 6.45 -7.39
CA ASP A 224 1.08 7.38 -6.99
C ASP A 224 1.48 8.81 -7.39
N PRO A 225 0.63 9.60 -8.07
CA PRO A 225 1.02 10.91 -8.60
C PRO A 225 1.36 11.97 -7.55
N ASP A 226 0.76 11.88 -6.37
CA ASP A 226 0.79 12.88 -5.30
C ASP A 226 1.19 12.33 -3.93
N GLY A 227 1.34 11.02 -3.79
CA GLY A 227 1.84 10.37 -2.58
C GLY A 227 2.71 9.14 -2.88
N ARG A 228 2.45 8.05 -2.17
CA ARG A 228 3.19 6.79 -2.33
C ARG A 228 2.28 5.57 -2.15
N ILE A 229 2.63 4.48 -2.81
CA ILE A 229 1.97 3.19 -2.60
C ILE A 229 2.44 2.59 -1.27
N VAL A 230 1.49 2.15 -0.44
CA VAL A 230 1.75 1.52 0.87
C VAL A 230 1.36 0.04 0.90
N GLU A 231 0.56 -0.44 -0.05
CA GLU A 231 0.13 -1.84 -0.10
C GLU A 231 -0.10 -2.31 -1.54
N TYR A 232 0.32 -3.56 -1.83
CA TYR A 232 0.03 -4.32 -3.04
C TYR A 232 -0.80 -5.54 -2.67
N ARG A 233 -1.96 -5.69 -3.30
CA ARG A 233 -2.88 -6.82 -3.12
C ARG A 233 -2.99 -7.60 -4.42
N TRP A 234 -2.71 -8.89 -4.35
CA TRP A 234 -2.71 -9.79 -5.50
C TRP A 234 -3.84 -10.81 -5.38
N ASP A 235 -4.62 -10.90 -6.44
CA ASP A 235 -5.54 -11.99 -6.73
C ASP A 235 -4.98 -12.68 -7.98
N PHE A 236 -4.35 -13.85 -7.83
CA PHE A 236 -3.59 -14.46 -8.92
C PHE A 236 -4.48 -15.25 -9.88
N ASP A 237 -5.57 -15.83 -9.39
CA ASP A 237 -6.49 -16.60 -10.22
C ASP A 237 -7.62 -15.75 -10.84
N GLY A 238 -7.84 -14.54 -10.31
CA GLY A 238 -8.82 -13.58 -10.79
C GLY A 238 -10.24 -13.89 -10.29
N ASP A 239 -10.38 -14.60 -9.17
CA ASP A 239 -11.68 -15.00 -8.61
C ASP A 239 -12.37 -13.90 -7.77
N GLY A 240 -11.70 -12.76 -7.58
CA GLY A 240 -12.15 -11.63 -6.78
C GLY A 240 -11.72 -11.69 -5.31
N VAL A 241 -10.94 -12.70 -4.91
CA VAL A 241 -10.39 -12.86 -3.57
C VAL A 241 -8.90 -12.58 -3.59
N VAL A 242 -8.45 -11.72 -2.67
CA VAL A 242 -7.01 -11.45 -2.50
C VAL A 242 -6.31 -12.69 -1.95
N ASP A 243 -5.34 -13.21 -2.71
CA ASP A 243 -4.46 -14.31 -2.33
C ASP A 243 -3.29 -13.83 -1.46
N LEU A 244 -2.78 -12.62 -1.72
CA LEU A 244 -1.60 -12.05 -1.05
C LEU A 244 -1.70 -10.53 -0.89
N SER A 245 -1.47 -10.02 0.32
CA SER A 245 -1.16 -8.61 0.60
C SER A 245 0.31 -8.47 1.00
N THR A 246 1.00 -7.46 0.47
CA THR A 246 2.41 -7.18 0.75
C THR A 246 2.74 -5.69 0.60
N THR A 247 3.86 -5.25 1.18
CA THR A 247 4.46 -3.92 0.93
C THR A 247 5.52 -3.96 -0.18
N GLU A 248 5.94 -5.16 -0.59
CA GLU A 248 6.96 -5.35 -1.62
C GLU A 248 6.34 -5.35 -3.02
N PRO A 249 6.91 -4.63 -4.01
CA PRO A 249 6.36 -4.56 -5.37
C PRO A 249 6.60 -5.84 -6.18
N GLU A 250 7.49 -6.73 -5.74
CA GLU A 250 7.83 -7.97 -6.44
C GLU A 250 7.39 -9.20 -5.63
N VAL A 251 6.72 -10.15 -6.29
CA VAL A 251 6.27 -11.40 -5.67
C VAL A 251 6.41 -12.60 -6.62
N GLY A 252 6.47 -13.81 -6.06
CA GLY A 252 6.47 -15.06 -6.81
C GLY A 252 5.18 -15.85 -6.60
N TYR A 253 4.64 -16.46 -7.67
CA TYR A 253 3.48 -17.34 -7.61
C TYR A 253 3.63 -18.55 -8.52
N VAL A 254 3.05 -19.69 -8.13
CA VAL A 254 3.14 -20.97 -8.88
C VAL A 254 1.73 -21.45 -9.21
N TYR A 255 1.43 -21.56 -10.50
CA TYR A 255 0.17 -22.13 -10.99
C TYR A 255 0.28 -23.66 -11.11
N GLU A 256 -0.64 -24.40 -10.48
CA GLU A 256 -0.63 -25.87 -10.48
C GLU A 256 -1.31 -26.49 -11.72
N GLU A 257 -2.25 -25.75 -12.32
CA GLU A 257 -3.03 -26.18 -13.48
C GLU A 257 -2.78 -25.27 -14.68
N SER A 258 -2.82 -25.84 -15.87
CA SER A 258 -2.63 -25.10 -17.11
C SER A 258 -3.94 -24.39 -17.46
N GLY A 259 -3.85 -23.17 -17.95
CA GLY A 259 -5.03 -22.39 -18.29
C GLY A 259 -4.71 -20.92 -18.46
N THR A 260 -5.73 -20.16 -18.83
CA THR A 260 -5.66 -18.71 -18.84
C THR A 260 -6.13 -18.18 -17.50
N TYR A 261 -5.31 -17.35 -16.86
CA TYR A 261 -5.63 -16.64 -15.63
C TYR A 261 -5.65 -15.13 -15.90
N ASN A 262 -6.39 -14.39 -15.08
CA ASN A 262 -6.46 -12.93 -15.15
C ASN A 262 -6.04 -12.31 -13.81
N PRO A 263 -4.76 -12.43 -13.42
CA PRO A 263 -4.27 -11.86 -12.19
C PRO A 263 -4.60 -10.37 -12.08
N VAL A 264 -5.11 -9.99 -10.90
CA VAL A 264 -5.48 -8.63 -10.55
C VAL A 264 -4.52 -8.13 -9.48
N LEU A 265 -3.79 -7.06 -9.81
CA LEU A 265 -3.09 -6.25 -8.84
C LEU A 265 -4.01 -5.13 -8.39
N THR A 266 -4.13 -4.90 -7.09
CA THR A 266 -4.68 -3.68 -6.51
C THR A 266 -3.62 -2.99 -5.67
N VAL A 267 -3.26 -1.76 -6.03
CA VAL A 267 -2.34 -0.92 -5.25
C VAL A 267 -3.15 0.05 -4.40
N VAL A 268 -2.67 0.33 -3.18
CA VAL A 268 -3.28 1.28 -2.24
C VAL A 268 -2.24 2.34 -1.89
N ASP A 269 -2.63 3.61 -1.96
CA ASP A 269 -1.79 4.75 -1.59
C ASP A 269 -1.85 5.06 -0.08
N ASP A 270 -1.01 5.99 0.38
CA ASP A 270 -0.93 6.42 1.77
C ASP A 270 -2.13 7.26 2.24
N ALA A 271 -2.98 7.73 1.32
CA ALA A 271 -4.26 8.38 1.59
C ALA A 271 -5.45 7.40 1.64
N GLY A 272 -5.20 6.11 1.35
CA GLY A 272 -6.17 5.02 1.34
C GLY A 272 -6.95 4.86 0.03
N ALA A 273 -6.66 5.61 -1.03
CA ALA A 273 -7.25 5.34 -2.33
C ALA A 273 -6.57 4.13 -3.01
N ALA A 274 -7.30 3.50 -3.91
CA ALA A 274 -6.85 2.28 -4.55
C ALA A 274 -7.17 2.27 -6.05
N ALA A 275 -6.31 1.59 -6.80
CA ALA A 275 -6.49 1.31 -8.22
C ALA A 275 -6.08 -0.13 -8.52
N SER A 276 -6.71 -0.71 -9.53
CA SER A 276 -6.45 -2.09 -9.93
C SER A 276 -6.02 -2.17 -11.38
N TYR A 277 -5.15 -3.14 -11.67
CA TYR A 277 -4.72 -3.51 -13.01
C TYR A 277 -4.87 -5.02 -13.18
N THR A 278 -5.45 -5.43 -14.31
CA THR A 278 -5.62 -6.85 -14.66
C THR A 278 -4.71 -7.18 -15.83
N GLY A 279 -3.84 -8.18 -15.64
CA GLY A 279 -3.04 -8.78 -16.70
C GLY A 279 -3.58 -10.15 -17.07
N THR A 280 -3.54 -10.52 -18.35
CA THR A 280 -3.88 -11.89 -18.78
C THR A 280 -2.60 -12.71 -18.93
N ILE A 281 -2.60 -13.90 -18.37
CA ILE A 281 -1.47 -14.84 -18.43
C ILE A 281 -1.97 -16.21 -18.87
N TYR A 282 -1.29 -16.82 -19.84
CA TYR A 282 -1.55 -18.21 -20.21
C TYR A 282 -0.44 -19.10 -19.65
N VAL A 283 -0.84 -20.00 -18.76
CA VAL A 283 0.04 -21.00 -18.17
C VAL A 283 -0.09 -22.28 -18.99
N SER A 284 0.99 -22.60 -19.72
CA SER A 284 1.01 -23.78 -20.56
C SER A 284 1.20 -25.08 -19.75
N PRO A 285 0.66 -26.22 -20.22
CA PRO A 285 0.94 -27.51 -19.61
C PRO A 285 2.41 -27.91 -19.82
N VAL A 286 2.89 -28.89 -19.05
CA VAL A 286 4.18 -29.54 -19.29
C VAL A 286 3.99 -30.75 -20.20
N THR A 287 4.83 -30.89 -21.21
CA THR A 287 4.80 -32.03 -22.13
C THR A 287 5.93 -33.00 -21.78
N LEU A 288 5.56 -34.21 -21.34
CA LEU A 288 6.47 -35.33 -21.15
C LEU A 288 6.06 -36.48 -22.07
N VAL A 289 6.92 -36.79 -23.04
CA VAL A 289 6.67 -37.85 -24.04
C VAL A 289 7.61 -39.01 -23.80
N ALA A 290 7.05 -40.22 -23.68
CA ALA A 290 7.80 -41.47 -23.66
C ALA A 290 7.44 -42.30 -24.90
N THR A 291 8.40 -42.50 -25.80
CA THR A 291 8.23 -43.33 -27.00
C THR A 291 8.91 -44.67 -26.80
N ARG A 292 8.15 -45.76 -26.92
CA ARG A 292 8.67 -47.13 -26.78
C ARG A 292 8.89 -47.83 -28.12
N SER A 293 9.99 -48.56 -28.20
CA SER A 293 10.31 -49.50 -29.28
C SER A 293 10.54 -50.89 -28.67
N ILE A 294 9.93 -51.91 -29.27
CA ILE A 294 9.99 -53.30 -28.79
C ILE A 294 10.57 -54.15 -29.91
N SER A 295 11.60 -54.94 -29.62
CA SER A 295 12.35 -55.68 -30.66
C SER A 295 11.57 -56.84 -31.27
N ALA A 296 10.53 -57.34 -30.62
CA ALA A 296 9.70 -58.45 -31.08
C ALA A 296 8.26 -58.31 -30.57
N LEU A 297 7.28 -58.55 -31.44
CA LEU A 297 5.86 -58.55 -31.07
C LEU A 297 5.35 -59.92 -30.62
N THR A 298 6.10 -60.99 -30.92
CA THR A 298 5.79 -62.38 -30.55
C THR A 298 7.04 -63.04 -30.03
N VAL A 299 6.97 -63.62 -28.83
CA VAL A 299 8.12 -64.21 -28.12
C VAL A 299 7.65 -65.50 -27.44
N LEU A 300 8.46 -66.56 -27.54
CA LEU A 300 8.16 -67.84 -26.89
C LEU A 300 8.51 -67.81 -25.40
N PRO A 301 7.86 -68.65 -24.57
CA PRO A 301 8.26 -68.85 -23.18
C PRO A 301 9.76 -69.12 -23.03
N GLY A 302 10.39 -68.48 -22.05
CA GLY A 302 11.82 -68.57 -21.77
C GLY A 302 12.72 -67.66 -22.62
N TYR A 303 12.20 -66.99 -23.64
CA TYR A 303 12.95 -66.03 -24.46
C TYR A 303 12.80 -64.59 -23.96
N THR A 304 13.77 -63.74 -24.31
CA THR A 304 13.77 -62.31 -24.01
C THR A 304 13.54 -61.48 -25.26
N PHE A 305 12.94 -60.31 -25.08
CA PHE A 305 12.92 -59.24 -26.08
C PHE A 305 13.38 -57.94 -25.44
N ARG A 306 13.85 -57.02 -26.28
CA ARG A 306 14.38 -55.73 -25.84
C ARG A 306 13.33 -54.65 -25.96
N VAL A 307 13.26 -53.81 -24.94
CA VAL A 307 12.50 -52.57 -24.95
C VAL A 307 13.46 -51.39 -24.85
N THR A 308 13.28 -50.41 -25.71
CA THR A 308 13.95 -49.11 -25.63
C THR A 308 12.88 -48.04 -25.47
N VAL A 309 12.98 -47.23 -24.42
CA VAL A 309 12.09 -46.08 -24.18
C VAL A 309 12.91 -44.80 -24.30
N ARG A 310 12.48 -43.92 -25.19
CA ARG A 310 13.00 -42.56 -25.36
C ARG A 310 12.08 -41.58 -24.66
N ILE A 311 12.62 -40.84 -23.72
CA ILE A 311 11.88 -39.92 -22.86
C ILE A 311 12.35 -38.51 -23.19
N HIS A 312 11.40 -37.65 -23.55
CA HIS A 312 11.64 -36.25 -23.88
C HIS A 312 10.72 -35.37 -23.04
N ALA A 313 11.29 -34.33 -22.43
CA ALA A 313 10.56 -33.33 -21.69
C ALA A 313 10.81 -31.96 -22.32
N ASP A 314 9.76 -31.16 -22.47
CA ASP A 314 9.90 -29.78 -22.93
C ASP A 314 10.37 -28.81 -21.82
N GLN A 315 10.42 -29.28 -20.56
CA GLN A 315 10.88 -28.52 -19.40
C GLN A 315 11.86 -29.34 -18.54
N ASP A 316 12.64 -28.62 -17.73
CA ASP A 316 13.35 -29.16 -16.59
C ASP A 316 12.39 -29.84 -15.60
N MET A 317 12.50 -31.16 -15.46
CA MET A 317 11.68 -31.97 -14.54
C MET A 317 12.56 -32.72 -13.54
N VAL A 318 12.12 -32.76 -12.27
CA VAL A 318 12.80 -33.50 -11.19
C VAL A 318 11.90 -34.63 -10.70
N GLY A 319 12.49 -35.77 -10.36
CA GLY A 319 11.75 -36.89 -9.76
C GLY A 319 10.83 -37.61 -10.74
N VAL A 320 11.14 -37.57 -12.03
CA VAL A 320 10.35 -38.29 -13.05
C VAL A 320 10.51 -39.78 -12.85
N GLY A 321 9.37 -40.47 -12.79
CA GLY A 321 9.29 -41.91 -12.72
C GLY A 321 8.59 -42.47 -13.95
N LEU A 322 9.02 -43.65 -14.40
CA LEU A 322 8.30 -44.46 -15.38
C LEU A 322 7.96 -45.80 -14.72
N ASP A 323 6.68 -46.10 -14.67
CA ASP A 323 6.17 -47.35 -14.10
C ASP A 323 5.92 -48.36 -15.23
N GLU A 324 6.39 -49.60 -15.05
CA GLU A 324 6.16 -50.67 -16.02
C GLU A 324 5.10 -51.64 -15.50
N ASP A 325 3.95 -51.65 -16.18
CA ASP A 325 2.85 -52.57 -15.90
C ASP A 325 3.03 -53.87 -16.70
N LEU A 326 3.89 -54.76 -16.19
CA LEU A 326 4.16 -56.05 -16.81
C LEU A 326 3.27 -57.16 -16.25
N PRO A 327 2.89 -58.16 -17.06
CA PRO A 327 2.16 -59.31 -16.57
C PRO A 327 2.94 -60.08 -15.49
N VAL A 328 2.21 -60.76 -14.61
CA VAL A 328 2.80 -61.55 -13.52
C VAL A 328 3.78 -62.59 -14.08
N GLY A 329 4.96 -62.68 -13.46
CA GLY A 329 6.01 -63.61 -13.83
C GLY A 329 6.99 -63.12 -14.90
N TRP A 330 6.74 -61.96 -15.51
CA TRP A 330 7.68 -61.36 -16.47
C TRP A 330 8.81 -60.66 -15.72
N GLU A 331 10.05 -60.86 -16.16
CA GLU A 331 11.24 -60.33 -15.48
C GLU A 331 11.94 -59.26 -16.32
N VAL A 332 12.24 -58.12 -15.71
CA VAL A 332 13.01 -57.02 -16.33
C VAL A 332 14.47 -57.11 -15.94
N THR A 333 15.34 -57.06 -16.93
CA THR A 333 16.79 -56.93 -16.78
C THR A 333 17.26 -55.61 -17.42
N PRO A 334 17.64 -54.60 -16.62
CA PRO A 334 18.20 -53.35 -17.13
C PRO A 334 19.43 -53.58 -18.03
N VAL A 335 19.51 -52.85 -19.15
CA VAL A 335 20.64 -52.89 -20.10
C VAL A 335 21.36 -51.55 -20.13
N GLU A 336 20.62 -50.45 -20.34
CA GLU A 336 21.12 -49.08 -20.28
C GLU A 336 20.10 -48.23 -19.55
N ASN A 337 20.53 -47.52 -18.51
CA ASN A 337 19.57 -46.88 -17.61
C ASN A 337 19.42 -45.38 -17.86
N GLY A 338 20.18 -44.77 -18.77
CA GLY A 338 20.03 -43.35 -19.12
C GLY A 338 20.17 -42.35 -17.96
N GLY A 339 20.73 -42.77 -16.81
CA GLY A 339 20.76 -42.00 -15.56
C GLY A 339 19.63 -42.30 -14.56
N ALA A 340 18.70 -43.19 -14.89
CA ALA A 340 17.66 -43.66 -13.99
C ALA A 340 18.12 -44.83 -13.10
N ILE A 341 17.44 -45.01 -11.98
CA ILE A 341 17.56 -46.17 -11.10
C ILE A 341 16.35 -47.08 -11.34
N PHE A 342 16.60 -48.37 -11.56
CA PHE A 342 15.53 -49.37 -11.66
C PHE A 342 15.20 -49.99 -10.30
N LYS A 343 13.97 -49.81 -9.83
CA LYS A 343 13.43 -50.38 -8.60
C LYS A 343 12.71 -51.68 -8.90
N ARG A 344 13.41 -52.82 -8.74
CA ARG A 344 12.88 -54.16 -9.07
C ARG A 344 11.61 -54.54 -8.31
N ALA A 345 11.44 -54.10 -7.06
CA ALA A 345 10.29 -54.45 -6.23
C ALA A 345 8.95 -53.87 -6.76
N THR A 346 9.02 -52.77 -7.50
CA THR A 346 7.86 -52.05 -8.03
C THR A 346 7.94 -51.86 -9.55
N THR A 347 8.89 -52.54 -10.22
CA THR A 347 9.16 -52.43 -11.67
C THR A 347 9.22 -50.97 -12.18
N GLN A 348 9.83 -50.08 -11.40
CA GLN A 348 9.82 -48.64 -11.69
C GLN A 348 11.21 -48.11 -12.06
N TRP A 349 11.27 -47.24 -13.06
CA TRP A 349 12.45 -46.42 -13.37
C TRP A 349 12.30 -45.04 -12.73
N VAL A 350 13.34 -44.55 -12.06
CA VAL A 350 13.32 -43.23 -11.41
C VAL A 350 14.56 -42.42 -11.78
N PHE A 351 14.36 -41.24 -12.35
CA PHE A 351 15.43 -40.28 -12.58
C PHE A 351 15.65 -39.45 -11.31
N MET A 352 16.83 -39.60 -10.73
CA MET A 352 17.23 -38.83 -9.54
C MET A 352 17.71 -37.43 -9.91
N ASP A 353 18.28 -37.30 -11.10
CA ASP A 353 18.73 -36.02 -11.65
C ASP A 353 17.62 -35.36 -12.45
N MET A 354 17.77 -34.04 -12.63
CA MET A 354 16.88 -33.26 -13.48
C MET A 354 16.94 -33.71 -14.94
N LEU A 355 15.78 -34.02 -15.51
CA LEU A 355 15.57 -34.13 -16.95
C LEU A 355 15.54 -32.72 -17.51
N ARG A 356 16.58 -32.29 -18.21
CA ARG A 356 16.65 -30.94 -18.77
C ARG A 356 15.73 -30.79 -19.98
N ALA A 357 15.09 -29.63 -20.10
CA ALA A 357 14.28 -29.25 -21.25
C ALA A 357 15.01 -29.51 -22.57
N GLY A 358 14.31 -30.08 -23.56
CA GLY A 358 14.86 -30.32 -24.90
C GLY A 358 15.86 -31.49 -24.97
N THR A 359 16.18 -32.14 -23.84
CA THR A 359 17.05 -33.32 -23.84
C THR A 359 16.25 -34.61 -24.01
N GLU A 360 16.89 -35.63 -24.58
CA GLU A 360 16.34 -36.99 -24.65
C GLU A 360 17.10 -37.88 -23.66
N ARG A 361 16.37 -38.66 -22.86
CA ARG A 361 16.92 -39.76 -22.07
C ARG A 361 16.45 -41.07 -22.66
N VAL A 362 17.35 -42.04 -22.72
CA VAL A 362 17.06 -43.37 -23.28
C VAL A 362 17.29 -44.40 -22.20
N ILE A 363 16.26 -45.21 -21.93
CA ILE A 363 16.38 -46.42 -21.13
C ILE A 363 16.17 -47.63 -22.03
N THR A 364 16.99 -48.65 -21.84
CA THR A 364 16.91 -49.93 -22.55
C THR A 364 16.96 -51.06 -21.55
N TYR A 365 16.09 -52.04 -21.71
CA TYR A 365 16.05 -53.22 -20.84
C TYR A 365 15.50 -54.43 -21.61
N ASP A 366 15.91 -55.61 -21.16
CA ASP A 366 15.41 -56.88 -21.69
C ASP A 366 14.30 -57.41 -20.79
N VAL A 367 13.24 -57.94 -21.40
CA VAL A 367 12.08 -58.52 -20.71
C VAL A 367 12.02 -60.00 -21.03
N LYS A 368 12.03 -60.84 -20.00
CA LYS A 368 11.93 -62.31 -20.12
C LYS A 368 10.49 -62.76 -19.98
N VAL A 369 10.03 -63.53 -20.97
CA VAL A 369 8.72 -64.20 -20.93
C VAL A 369 8.87 -65.47 -20.06
N PRO A 370 8.02 -65.66 -19.03
CA PRO A 370 8.11 -66.80 -18.11
C PRO A 370 7.92 -68.15 -18.81
#